data_AF-A0A7V8VYZ7-F1
#
_entry.id   AF-A0A7V8VYZ7-F1
#
_cell.length_a   1.000
_cell.length_b   1.000
_cell.length_c   1.000
_cell.angle_alpha   90.00
_cell.angle_beta   90.00
_cell.angle_gamma   90.00
#
_symmetry.space_group_name_H-M   'P 1'
#
loop_
_entity.id
_entity.type
_entity.pdbx_description
1 polymer ?
#
loop_
_entity_poly.entity_id
_entity_poly.type
_entity_poly.pdbx_seq_one_letter_code
_entity_poly.pdbx_strand_id
1 'polypeptide(L)'
;MDRNTMGSRTGRALSTWYGAALLVILLALAGASGPALYAQESTPGANDPATPEASPAATPVASQPAANVTPLLQYQLDEFPTAPVSIRLLRITLQPGASSPLHTHPGPEFDLVESGTLTVRAEGDAIINRAGTTEPVPAEGTSVNVGEFIVFPPGSGMNLLNESDQPLVLLSAVFHPVNEDVPSTSYPDGEPAADAFDGVSFTVLGDGIVQEFPAGTTMIAIDNVVVPAGADLPATTGMVLWSKIDGNFSFSVESGNVQVSRTASPGLRPIAAPEQEFTLETSDAAFFPDGNAPASRAGETADLSLLRLTAQPATPLATEPATIAFTSAAAGAEPASDGTAAGSDGATELTIGATVSTNTDGVNLREEPSIEADRVDQLGSDVELLITDGPEEADDFTWYFVEVVGTDGPTEGWIAEDFISLPGSAPAGTPAAPSEGTTLTPVPAADDDDETFAEGDTVVANDDNVRVRAEASTGGDIIEAFPSGTEFVITGEPEEADGFTWYPVELADDDSITGFVVADFLDPAP
;
A
#
# COMPACT_ATOMS: atom_id res chain seq x y z
N MET A 1 -85.93 15.28 -1.35
CA MET A 1 -84.85 15.17 -0.35
C MET A 1 -83.55 15.57 -1.04
N ASP A 2 -83.25 16.87 -1.03
CA ASP A 2 -82.00 17.52 -0.57
C ASP A 2 -80.73 16.64 -0.53
N ARG A 3 -79.54 17.01 -1.05
CA ARG A 3 -78.93 18.33 -1.37
C ARG A 3 -77.75 18.18 -2.38
N ASN A 4 -77.71 19.07 -3.38
CA ASN A 4 -76.50 19.58 -4.06
C ASN A 4 -75.73 20.52 -3.09
N THR A 5 -74.49 21.02 -3.29
CA THR A 5 -73.93 21.86 -4.38
C THR A 5 -72.46 22.23 -4.00
N MET A 6 -71.45 22.17 -4.90
CA MET A 6 -70.78 23.24 -5.69
C MET A 6 -69.69 24.13 -5.04
N GLY A 7 -68.63 24.37 -5.85
CA GLY A 7 -67.78 25.58 -5.90
C GLY A 7 -66.29 25.26 -6.16
N SER A 8 -65.73 25.23 -7.39
CA SER A 8 -65.25 26.34 -8.27
C SER A 8 -64.32 27.37 -7.61
N ARG A 9 -63.30 28.01 -8.20
CA ARG A 9 -62.46 27.93 -9.43
C ARG A 9 -61.40 29.06 -9.25
N THR A 10 -60.17 28.89 -9.78
CA THR A 10 -59.25 29.89 -10.39
C THR A 10 -58.83 31.20 -9.67
N GLY A 11 -57.51 31.53 -9.71
CA GLY A 11 -57.06 32.91 -10.00
C GLY A 11 -55.80 33.48 -9.30
N ARG A 12 -54.67 33.52 -10.03
CA ARG A 12 -53.46 34.40 -10.04
C ARG A 12 -53.29 35.58 -9.06
N ALA A 13 -52.03 35.83 -8.62
CA ALA A 13 -51.19 37.06 -8.84
C ALA A 13 -49.91 37.00 -7.94
N LEU A 14 -48.66 37.04 -8.44
CA LEU A 14 -47.81 38.22 -8.73
C LEU A 14 -47.76 39.30 -7.62
N SER A 15 -46.62 39.46 -6.94
CA SER A 15 -46.01 40.79 -6.68
C SER A 15 -44.59 40.71 -6.09
N THR A 16 -43.66 41.35 -6.81
CA THR A 16 -42.34 41.86 -6.42
C THR A 16 -42.42 42.94 -5.32
N TRP A 17 -41.48 42.99 -4.36
CA TRP A 17 -41.14 44.20 -3.61
C TRP A 17 -39.62 44.32 -3.36
N TYR A 18 -39.05 45.42 -3.87
CA TYR A 18 -37.79 46.05 -3.47
C TYR A 18 -37.95 46.69 -2.08
N GLY A 19 -36.88 46.78 -1.30
CA GLY A 19 -36.88 47.58 -0.07
C GLY A 19 -35.52 47.66 0.63
N ALA A 20 -34.66 48.55 0.15
CA ALA A 20 -33.45 49.00 0.86
C ALA A 20 -33.80 49.92 2.03
N ALA A 21 -33.07 49.82 3.15
CA ALA A 21 -32.82 50.95 4.05
C ALA A 21 -31.59 50.71 4.96
N LEU A 22 -30.57 51.55 4.74
CA LEU A 22 -29.47 51.85 5.67
C LEU A 22 -29.99 52.30 7.04
N LEU A 23 -29.26 51.95 8.11
CA LEU A 23 -29.18 52.79 9.31
C LEU A 23 -27.71 53.04 9.67
N VAL A 24 -27.31 54.29 9.50
CA VAL A 24 -26.08 54.91 10.00
C VAL A 24 -26.39 55.48 11.38
N ILE A 25 -25.62 55.10 12.41
CA ILE A 25 -25.39 55.98 13.57
C ILE A 25 -23.89 55.97 13.88
N LEU A 26 -23.32 57.16 13.70
CA LEU A 26 -21.95 57.57 13.98
C LEU A 26 -22.04 58.47 15.22
N LEU A 27 -21.33 58.13 16.30
CA LEU A 27 -20.98 59.12 17.32
C LEU A 27 -19.54 58.89 17.76
N ALA A 28 -18.68 59.76 17.26
CA ALA A 28 -17.31 59.94 17.72
C ALA A 28 -17.29 60.81 18.98
N LEU A 29 -16.43 60.50 19.93
CA LEU A 29 -15.68 61.53 20.64
C LEU A 29 -14.30 61.02 21.03
N ALA A 30 -13.31 61.80 20.61
CA ALA A 30 -11.88 61.58 20.69
C ALA A 30 -11.31 61.83 22.09
N GLY A 31 -10.13 61.28 22.34
CA GLY A 31 -9.27 61.64 23.47
C GLY A 31 -7.99 60.82 23.49
N ALA A 32 -7.00 61.23 22.71
CA ALA A 32 -5.67 60.65 22.60
C ALA A 32 -4.79 60.88 23.85
N SER A 33 -3.81 59.98 24.06
CA SER A 33 -2.38 60.21 24.40
C SER A 33 -1.81 59.18 25.41
N GLY A 34 -0.79 58.41 24.99
CA GLY A 34 0.17 57.73 25.90
C GLY A 34 1.29 58.71 26.32
N PRO A 35 2.50 58.29 26.73
CA PRO A 35 3.00 56.93 27.05
C PRO A 35 3.88 56.87 28.35
N ALA A 36 4.60 55.75 28.52
CA ALA A 36 5.92 55.57 29.15
C ALA A 36 6.05 55.10 30.62
N LEU A 37 6.79 53.98 30.74
CA LEU A 37 7.83 53.63 31.71
C LEU A 37 7.80 54.27 33.11
N TYR A 38 7.80 53.44 34.16
CA TYR A 38 8.81 53.54 35.23
C TYR A 38 9.03 52.16 35.89
N ALA A 39 10.28 51.71 35.85
CA ALA A 39 10.83 50.72 36.75
C ALA A 39 10.92 51.29 38.17
N GLN A 40 10.72 50.46 39.18
CA GLN A 40 11.08 50.79 40.55
C GLN A 40 12.09 49.75 41.06
N GLU A 41 13.36 50.17 41.12
CA GLU A 41 14.39 49.53 41.93
C GLU A 41 14.03 49.62 43.41
N SER A 42 14.15 48.51 44.13
CA SER A 42 14.29 48.49 45.58
C SER A 42 15.58 47.75 45.94
N THR A 43 16.52 48.48 46.55
CA THR A 43 17.75 47.96 47.18
C THR A 43 17.45 47.38 48.57
N PRO A 44 18.35 46.57 49.19
CA PRO A 44 17.97 45.36 49.92
C PRO A 44 18.01 45.51 51.45
N GLY A 45 17.12 44.79 52.13
CA GLY A 45 17.15 44.55 53.57
C GLY A 45 17.82 43.21 53.89
N ALA A 46 18.78 43.23 54.82
CA ALA A 46 19.58 42.08 55.23
C ALA A 46 18.85 41.14 56.20
N ASN A 47 19.31 39.87 56.18
CA ASN A 47 19.21 38.79 57.19
C ASN A 47 18.09 37.75 57.02
N ASP A 48 18.40 36.62 56.35
CA ASP A 48 18.27 35.26 56.92
C ASP A 48 19.04 34.22 56.07
N PRO A 49 19.71 33.19 56.64
CA PRO A 49 20.54 32.23 55.91
C PRO A 49 19.84 30.89 55.72
N ALA A 50 19.53 30.53 54.48
CA ALA A 50 19.47 29.15 53.95
C ALA A 50 19.03 29.20 52.49
N THR A 51 19.99 29.35 51.57
CA THR A 51 19.73 29.16 50.14
C THR A 51 20.16 27.73 49.79
N PRO A 52 19.26 26.87 49.27
CA PRO A 52 19.68 25.61 48.68
C PRO A 52 20.54 25.92 47.45
N GLU A 53 21.63 25.19 47.25
CA GLU A 53 22.48 25.31 46.06
C GLU A 53 21.59 25.22 44.81
N ALA A 54 21.63 26.27 43.99
CA ALA A 54 20.95 26.28 42.71
C ALA A 54 21.60 25.20 41.82
N SER A 55 20.81 24.20 41.45
CA SER A 55 21.14 23.29 40.36
C SER A 55 21.55 24.13 39.15
N PRO A 56 22.66 23.82 38.45
CA PRO A 56 23.11 24.61 37.31
C PRO A 56 21.96 24.70 36.30
N ALA A 57 21.59 25.93 35.94
CA ALA A 57 20.61 26.19 34.91
C ALA A 57 21.02 25.42 33.65
N ALA A 58 20.11 24.58 33.14
CA ALA A 58 20.29 23.93 31.86
C ALA A 58 20.70 24.99 30.83
N THR A 59 21.80 24.74 30.14
CA THR A 59 22.19 25.58 29.01
C THR A 59 21.01 25.60 28.05
N PRO A 60 20.55 26.77 27.56
CA PRO A 60 19.44 26.80 26.61
C PRO A 60 19.87 25.97 25.40
N VAL A 61 19.17 24.85 25.18
CA VAL A 61 19.32 24.06 23.96
C VAL A 61 19.01 25.02 22.82
N ALA A 62 19.95 25.23 21.92
CA ALA A 62 19.71 26.04 20.73
C ALA A 62 18.47 25.44 20.04
N SER A 63 17.45 26.26 19.78
CA SER A 63 16.24 25.82 19.11
C SER A 63 16.62 25.15 17.79
N GLN A 64 16.35 23.85 17.66
CA GLN A 64 16.55 23.14 16.41
C GLN A 64 15.76 23.84 15.29
N PRO A 65 16.26 23.83 14.04
CA PRO A 65 15.49 24.32 12.91
C PRO A 65 14.18 23.52 12.80
N ALA A 66 13.06 24.19 12.54
CA ALA A 66 11.77 23.54 12.36
C ALA A 66 11.59 23.07 10.91
N ALA A 67 10.76 22.03 10.70
CA ALA A 67 10.36 21.61 9.37
C ALA A 67 9.58 22.72 8.64
N ASN A 68 9.83 22.85 7.33
CA ASN A 68 9.09 23.74 6.44
C ASN A 68 7.93 22.97 5.81
N VAL A 69 6.69 23.38 6.10
CA VAL A 69 5.47 22.75 5.59
C VAL A 69 4.82 23.67 4.57
N THR A 70 4.61 23.18 3.35
CA THR A 70 3.89 23.87 2.29
C THR A 70 2.58 23.12 2.01
N PRO A 71 1.42 23.68 2.40
CA PRO A 71 0.15 23.01 2.17
C PRO A 71 -0.18 22.98 0.68
N LEU A 72 -0.62 21.81 0.20
CA LEU A 72 -1.04 21.58 -1.17
C LEU A 72 -2.56 21.42 -1.26
N LEU A 73 -3.13 20.64 -0.35
CA LEU A 73 -4.56 20.38 -0.24
C LEU A 73 -4.97 20.43 1.23
N GLN A 74 -6.08 21.09 1.53
CA GLN A 74 -6.73 21.04 2.84
C GLN A 74 -8.25 21.01 2.65
N TYR A 75 -8.91 20.01 3.23
CA TYR A 75 -10.35 19.85 3.12
C TYR A 75 -10.94 19.28 4.42
N GLN A 76 -12.11 19.78 4.80
CA GLN A 76 -12.86 19.27 5.94
C GLN A 76 -13.91 18.28 5.44
N LEU A 77 -13.69 16.99 5.69
CA LEU A 77 -14.73 15.98 5.52
C LEU A 77 -15.71 16.08 6.68
N ASP A 78 -17.00 16.15 6.37
CA ASP A 78 -18.06 16.15 7.39
C ASP A 78 -18.10 14.82 8.16
N GLU A 79 -17.85 13.73 7.45
CA GLU A 79 -17.82 12.37 7.97
C GLU A 79 -16.72 11.57 7.29
N PHE A 80 -15.81 11.00 8.08
CA PHE A 80 -14.80 10.06 7.60
C PHE A 80 -15.44 8.67 7.36
N PRO A 81 -15.00 7.89 6.37
CA PRO A 81 -15.57 6.57 6.13
C PRO A 81 -15.42 5.65 7.35
N THR A 82 -16.38 4.73 7.51
CA THR A 82 -16.31 3.75 8.61
C THR A 82 -15.15 2.80 8.38
N ALA A 83 -14.29 2.66 9.40
CA ALA A 83 -13.17 1.74 9.37
C ALA A 83 -13.63 0.26 9.39
N PRO A 84 -12.88 -0.68 8.81
CA PRO A 84 -11.53 -0.51 8.24
C PRO A 84 -11.51 0.35 6.96
N VAL A 85 -10.53 1.26 6.86
CA VAL A 85 -10.33 2.12 5.68
C VAL A 85 -8.92 1.92 5.16
N SER A 86 -8.79 1.54 3.89
CA SER A 86 -7.52 1.60 3.17
C SER A 86 -7.29 3.02 2.64
N ILE A 87 -6.04 3.45 2.68
CA ILE A 87 -5.58 4.77 2.26
C ILE A 87 -4.54 4.55 1.18
N ARG A 88 -4.68 5.28 0.08
CA ARG A 88 -3.67 5.31 -0.99
C ARG A 88 -3.35 6.74 -1.35
N LEU A 89 -2.06 7.08 -1.33
CA LEU A 89 -1.54 8.28 -1.98
C LEU A 89 -0.92 7.83 -3.30
N LEU A 90 -1.28 8.48 -4.41
CA LEU A 90 -0.74 8.12 -5.71
C LEU A 90 -0.61 9.34 -6.63
N ARG A 91 0.24 9.22 -7.64
CA ARG A 91 0.25 10.11 -8.79
C ARG A 91 -0.44 9.44 -9.96
N ILE A 92 -1.35 10.16 -10.59
CA ILE A 92 -2.01 9.75 -11.83
C ILE A 92 -1.47 10.63 -12.95
N THR A 93 -0.88 10.02 -13.98
CA THR A 93 -0.42 10.72 -15.18
C THR A 93 -1.33 10.38 -16.35
N LEU A 94 -1.92 11.40 -16.97
CA LEU A 94 -2.69 11.27 -18.21
C LEU A 94 -1.88 11.92 -19.33
N GLN A 95 -1.48 11.13 -20.33
CA GLN A 95 -0.89 11.65 -21.56
C GLN A 95 -1.90 12.50 -22.34
N PRO A 96 -1.45 13.35 -23.29
CA PRO A 96 -2.35 14.12 -24.14
C PRO A 96 -3.43 13.24 -24.80
N GLY A 97 -4.70 13.58 -24.59
CA GLY A 97 -5.86 12.85 -25.11
C GLY A 97 -6.29 11.63 -24.29
N ALA A 98 -5.54 11.23 -23.26
CA ALA A 98 -5.90 10.11 -22.38
C ALA A 98 -7.05 10.49 -21.44
N SER A 99 -7.76 9.48 -20.95
CA SER A 99 -8.82 9.63 -19.95
C SER A 99 -8.87 8.46 -19.00
N SER A 100 -9.21 8.73 -17.74
CA SER A 100 -9.77 7.72 -16.85
C SER A 100 -11.29 7.64 -17.11
N PRO A 101 -11.81 6.49 -17.61
CA PRO A 101 -13.23 6.30 -17.90
C PRO A 101 -14.14 6.58 -16.71
N LEU A 102 -15.45 6.70 -16.95
CA LEU A 102 -16.41 6.96 -15.88
C LEU A 102 -16.43 5.81 -14.86
N HIS A 103 -16.08 6.09 -13.62
CA HIS A 103 -16.14 5.12 -12.52
C HIS A 103 -16.58 5.78 -11.21
N THR A 104 -16.71 4.97 -10.17
CA THR A 104 -17.08 5.37 -8.82
C THR A 104 -16.24 4.62 -7.80
N HIS A 105 -16.07 5.23 -6.63
CA HIS A 105 -15.38 4.64 -5.48
C HIS A 105 -16.31 4.55 -4.26
N PRO A 106 -16.15 3.54 -3.39
CA PRO A 106 -16.95 3.38 -2.18
C PRO A 106 -16.61 4.39 -1.07
N GLY A 107 -15.50 5.12 -1.22
CA GLY A 107 -15.09 6.18 -0.30
C GLY A 107 -14.64 7.43 -1.05
N PRO A 108 -14.21 8.49 -0.33
CA PRO A 108 -13.85 9.75 -0.96
C PRO A 108 -12.48 9.69 -1.64
N GLU A 109 -12.37 10.46 -2.72
CA GLU A 109 -11.11 10.73 -3.42
C GLU A 109 -10.86 12.24 -3.53
N PHE A 110 -9.59 12.60 -3.50
CA PHE A 110 -9.09 13.96 -3.57
C PHE A 110 -8.05 14.08 -4.67
N ASP A 111 -8.31 14.88 -5.70
CA ASP A 111 -7.41 15.03 -6.84
C ASP A 111 -6.86 16.45 -6.92
N LEU A 112 -5.57 16.63 -6.59
CA LEU A 112 -4.85 17.88 -6.78
C LEU A 112 -4.15 17.89 -8.13
N VAL A 113 -4.31 18.96 -8.92
CA VAL A 113 -3.55 19.12 -10.17
C VAL A 113 -2.13 19.62 -9.86
N GLU A 114 -1.12 18.77 -10.07
CA GLU A 114 0.31 19.15 -9.91
C GLU A 114 0.87 19.79 -11.18
N SER A 115 0.48 19.30 -12.36
CA SER A 115 0.90 19.86 -13.66
C SER A 115 -0.15 19.60 -14.75
N GLY A 116 -0.16 20.44 -15.79
CA GLY A 116 -1.15 20.34 -16.88
C GLY A 116 -2.51 20.96 -16.55
N THR A 117 -3.55 20.48 -17.20
CA THR A 117 -4.94 20.93 -16.97
C THR A 117 -5.87 19.73 -17.07
N LEU A 118 -6.62 19.48 -16.00
CA LEU A 118 -7.64 18.43 -15.95
C LEU A 118 -8.95 18.97 -16.52
N THR A 119 -9.56 18.24 -17.46
CA THR A 119 -11.00 18.37 -17.71
C THR A 119 -11.69 17.29 -16.89
N VAL A 120 -12.60 17.69 -15.99
CA VAL A 120 -13.41 16.77 -15.19
C VAL A 120 -14.85 16.77 -15.67
N ARG A 121 -15.46 15.60 -15.75
CA ARG A 121 -16.91 15.42 -15.78
C ARG A 121 -17.29 14.56 -14.58
N ALA A 122 -18.24 15.03 -13.77
CA ALA A 122 -18.64 14.34 -12.56
C ALA A 122 -20.15 14.16 -12.48
N GLU A 123 -20.56 13.03 -11.91
CA GLU A 123 -21.95 12.74 -11.56
C GLU A 123 -22.09 12.71 -10.04
N GLY A 124 -23.06 13.42 -9.48
CA GLY A 124 -23.24 13.53 -8.03
C GLY A 124 -22.66 14.81 -7.45
N ASP A 125 -22.18 14.74 -6.21
CA ASP A 125 -21.89 15.90 -5.37
C ASP A 125 -20.40 16.29 -5.36
N ALA A 126 -19.68 16.05 -6.45
CA ALA A 126 -18.27 16.42 -6.57
C ALA A 126 -18.07 17.94 -6.45
N ILE A 127 -16.99 18.33 -5.77
CA ILE A 127 -16.69 19.73 -5.42
C ILE A 127 -15.29 20.08 -5.90
N ILE A 128 -15.14 21.26 -6.48
CA ILE A 128 -13.83 21.84 -6.84
C ILE A 128 -13.47 22.89 -5.80
N ASN A 129 -12.24 22.86 -5.32
CA ASN A 129 -11.63 23.93 -4.56
C ASN A 129 -10.75 24.78 -5.48
N ARG A 130 -11.15 26.03 -5.67
CA ARG A 130 -10.40 27.05 -6.40
C ARG A 130 -9.82 28.05 -5.40
N ALA A 131 -8.54 27.87 -5.06
CA ALA A 131 -7.83 28.76 -4.15
C ALA A 131 -8.58 29.04 -2.82
N GLY A 132 -9.14 28.00 -2.21
CA GLY A 132 -9.85 28.05 -0.94
C GLY A 132 -11.36 28.29 -1.04
N THR A 133 -11.91 28.51 -2.24
CA THR A 133 -13.36 28.60 -2.47
C THR A 133 -13.88 27.31 -3.06
N THR A 134 -14.92 26.72 -2.47
CA THR A 134 -15.55 25.50 -2.96
C THR A 134 -16.76 25.79 -3.85
N GLU A 135 -16.89 25.04 -4.94
CA GLU A 135 -18.03 25.08 -5.84
C GLU A 135 -18.33 23.69 -6.42
N PRO A 136 -19.60 23.36 -6.74
CA PRO A 136 -19.94 22.06 -7.34
C PRO A 136 -19.39 21.95 -8.77
N VAL A 137 -19.07 20.72 -9.20
CA VAL A 137 -18.72 20.43 -10.60
C VAL A 137 -19.96 20.62 -11.49
N PRO A 138 -19.91 21.43 -12.57
CA PRO A 138 -21.02 21.56 -13.51
C PRO A 138 -21.30 20.26 -14.27
N ALA A 139 -22.56 20.04 -14.64
CA ALA A 139 -23.00 18.81 -15.33
C ALA A 139 -22.31 18.61 -16.70
N GLU A 140 -21.98 19.71 -17.39
CA GLU A 140 -21.25 19.69 -18.65
C GLU A 140 -19.74 19.41 -18.50
N GLY A 141 -19.25 19.36 -17.25
CA GLY A 141 -17.83 19.30 -16.92
C GLY A 141 -17.16 20.68 -16.88
N THR A 142 -15.92 20.72 -16.38
CA THR A 142 -15.14 21.96 -16.30
C THR A 142 -13.64 21.65 -16.22
N SER A 143 -12.81 22.68 -16.37
CA SER A 143 -11.37 22.56 -16.23
C SER A 143 -10.89 22.89 -14.81
N VAL A 144 -9.88 22.15 -14.37
CA VAL A 144 -9.19 22.30 -13.08
C VAL A 144 -7.69 22.47 -13.36
N ASN A 145 -7.11 23.53 -12.80
CA ASN A 145 -5.76 23.98 -13.09
C ASN A 145 -4.81 23.64 -11.94
N VAL A 146 -3.51 23.78 -12.20
CA VAL A 146 -2.45 23.58 -11.20
C VAL A 146 -2.75 24.30 -9.88
N GLY A 147 -2.69 23.55 -8.78
CA GLY A 147 -2.95 24.04 -7.43
C GLY A 147 -4.44 24.11 -7.04
N GLU A 148 -5.35 23.86 -7.97
CA GLU A 148 -6.76 23.56 -7.66
C GLU A 148 -6.91 22.05 -7.42
N PHE A 149 -7.91 21.66 -6.62
CA PHE A 149 -8.20 20.26 -6.37
C PHE A 149 -9.69 19.97 -6.44
N ILE A 150 -10.01 18.70 -6.67
CA ILE A 150 -11.38 18.17 -6.68
C ILE A 150 -11.54 17.22 -5.50
N VAL A 151 -12.73 17.21 -4.93
CA VAL A 151 -13.18 16.21 -3.97
C VAL A 151 -14.34 15.46 -4.58
N PHE A 152 -14.21 14.14 -4.65
CA PHE A 152 -15.27 13.22 -5.02
C PHE A 152 -15.79 12.54 -3.76
N PRO A 153 -16.98 12.91 -3.27
CA PRO A 153 -17.64 12.15 -2.20
C PRO A 153 -17.89 10.69 -2.60
N PRO A 154 -18.07 9.77 -1.62
CA PRO A 154 -18.37 8.37 -1.89
C PRO A 154 -19.49 8.17 -2.91
N GLY A 155 -19.27 7.30 -3.89
CA GLY A 155 -20.23 6.97 -4.95
C GLY A 155 -20.39 8.06 -6.03
N SER A 156 -19.64 9.16 -5.98
CA SER A 156 -19.65 10.15 -7.07
C SER A 156 -19.03 9.56 -8.33
N GLY A 157 -19.71 9.73 -9.46
CA GLY A 157 -19.18 9.37 -10.77
C GLY A 157 -18.06 10.32 -11.14
N MET A 158 -16.91 9.77 -11.53
CA MET A 158 -15.72 10.52 -11.91
C MET A 158 -15.24 10.11 -13.30
N ASN A 159 -15.02 11.11 -14.14
CA ASN A 159 -14.41 10.95 -15.45
C ASN A 159 -13.35 12.04 -15.61
N LEU A 160 -12.09 11.61 -15.70
CA LEU A 160 -10.92 12.48 -15.70
C LEU A 160 -10.33 12.47 -17.11
N LEU A 161 -10.21 13.64 -17.73
CA LEU A 161 -9.71 13.75 -19.11
C LEU A 161 -8.54 14.72 -19.20
N ASN A 162 -7.55 14.37 -20.01
CA ASN A 162 -6.56 15.31 -20.49
C ASN A 162 -6.86 15.72 -21.93
N GLU A 163 -7.62 16.79 -22.11
CA GLU A 163 -7.94 17.35 -23.43
C GLU A 163 -6.83 18.29 -23.95
N SER A 164 -5.74 18.46 -23.19
CA SER A 164 -4.62 19.34 -23.55
C SER A 164 -3.54 18.62 -24.38
N ASP A 165 -2.56 19.38 -24.86
CA ASP A 165 -1.41 18.86 -25.60
C ASP A 165 -0.18 18.56 -24.73
N GLN A 166 -0.29 18.76 -23.41
CA GLN A 166 0.76 18.46 -22.42
C GLN A 166 0.33 17.30 -21.51
N PRO A 167 1.27 16.52 -20.96
CA PRO A 167 0.96 15.58 -19.89
C PRO A 167 0.30 16.29 -18.70
N LEU A 168 -0.70 15.63 -18.12
CA LEU A 168 -1.39 16.02 -16.89
C LEU A 168 -0.91 15.10 -15.77
N VAL A 169 -0.57 15.67 -14.61
CA VAL A 169 -0.24 14.91 -13.40
C VAL A 169 -1.15 15.36 -12.26
N LEU A 170 -1.84 14.38 -11.67
CA LEU A 170 -2.65 14.54 -10.47
C LEU A 170 -1.94 13.89 -9.28
N LEU A 171 -1.99 14.54 -8.13
CA LEU A 171 -1.67 13.92 -6.85
C LEU A 171 -3.00 13.58 -6.17
N SER A 172 -3.26 12.29 -6.05
CA SER A 172 -4.53 11.75 -5.61
C SER A 172 -4.39 11.09 -4.24
N ALA A 173 -5.36 11.34 -3.36
CA ALA A 173 -5.51 10.61 -2.10
C ALA A 173 -6.88 9.94 -2.06
N VAL A 174 -6.88 8.64 -1.81
CA VAL A 174 -8.06 7.78 -1.87
C VAL A 174 -8.26 7.11 -0.52
N PHE A 175 -9.48 7.12 0.00
CA PHE A 175 -9.85 6.50 1.28
C PHE A 175 -10.98 5.50 1.04
N HIS A 176 -10.69 4.22 0.91
CA HIS A 176 -11.70 3.19 0.62
C HIS A 176 -12.06 2.40 1.89
N PRO A 177 -13.35 2.37 2.28
CA PRO A 177 -13.84 1.34 3.18
C PRO A 177 -13.45 -0.04 2.66
N VAL A 178 -12.88 -0.87 3.53
CA VAL A 178 -12.59 -2.26 3.22
C VAL A 178 -13.84 -3.07 3.53
N ASN A 179 -14.50 -3.53 2.48
CA ASN A 179 -15.65 -4.42 2.56
C ASN A 179 -15.60 -5.37 1.37
N GLU A 180 -15.58 -6.68 1.63
CA GLU A 180 -15.54 -7.73 0.60
C GLU A 180 -16.72 -7.64 -0.39
N ASP A 181 -17.86 -7.09 0.05
CA ASP A 181 -19.08 -6.99 -0.76
C ASP A 181 -19.11 -5.78 -1.71
N VAL A 182 -18.15 -4.85 -1.60
CA VAL A 182 -18.15 -3.60 -2.39
C VAL A 182 -16.84 -3.47 -3.14
N PRO A 183 -16.84 -3.50 -4.49
CA PRO A 183 -15.61 -3.35 -5.25
C PRO A 183 -14.99 -1.98 -4.98
N SER A 184 -13.66 -1.92 -4.95
CA SER A 184 -12.91 -0.67 -4.76
C SER A 184 -13.20 0.34 -5.87
N THR A 185 -13.53 -0.15 -7.07
CA THR A 185 -13.86 0.65 -8.24
C THR A 185 -15.07 0.02 -8.92
N SER A 186 -16.06 0.83 -9.30
CA SER A 186 -17.22 0.37 -10.06
C SER A 186 -17.46 1.24 -11.27
N TYR A 187 -17.71 0.60 -12.42
CA TYR A 187 -17.99 1.24 -13.70
C TYR A 187 -19.50 1.20 -14.00
N PRO A 188 -20.22 2.32 -13.88
CA PRO A 188 -21.68 2.33 -14.04
C PRO A 188 -22.17 1.85 -15.41
N ASP A 189 -21.36 2.04 -16.45
CA ASP A 189 -21.66 1.65 -17.83
C ASP A 189 -21.06 0.27 -18.21
N GLY A 190 -20.53 -0.47 -17.24
CA GLY A 190 -19.82 -1.74 -17.43
C GLY A 190 -18.31 -1.57 -17.57
N GLU A 191 -17.58 -2.68 -17.44
CA GLU A 191 -16.12 -2.70 -17.45
C GLU A 191 -15.56 -2.12 -18.77
N PRO A 192 -14.71 -1.08 -18.71
CA PRO A 192 -14.07 -0.55 -19.91
C PRO A 192 -13.11 -1.57 -20.53
N ALA A 193 -12.93 -1.50 -21.85
CA ALA A 193 -11.85 -2.23 -22.49
C ALA A 193 -10.48 -1.68 -22.06
N ALA A 194 -9.45 -2.52 -22.09
CA ALA A 194 -8.11 -2.14 -21.63
C ALA A 194 -7.54 -0.90 -22.35
N ASP A 195 -7.85 -0.73 -23.64
CA ASP A 195 -7.44 0.42 -24.45
C ASP A 195 -8.11 1.75 -24.03
N ALA A 196 -9.18 1.69 -23.24
CA ALA A 196 -9.80 2.88 -22.66
C ALA A 196 -8.90 3.61 -21.64
N PHE A 197 -7.86 2.93 -21.16
CA PHE A 197 -6.84 3.47 -20.24
C PHE A 197 -5.52 3.80 -20.94
N ASP A 198 -5.46 3.74 -22.28
CA ASP A 198 -4.26 4.07 -23.05
C ASP A 198 -3.75 5.47 -22.68
N GLY A 199 -2.48 5.55 -22.25
CA GLY A 199 -1.85 6.79 -21.83
C GLY A 199 -2.20 7.24 -20.40
N VAL A 200 -2.87 6.40 -19.61
CA VAL A 200 -3.01 6.56 -18.16
C VAL A 200 -1.96 5.72 -17.45
N SER A 201 -1.27 6.30 -16.47
CA SER A 201 -0.34 5.55 -15.61
C SER A 201 -0.44 6.01 -14.17
N PHE A 202 -0.24 5.08 -13.24
CA PHE A 202 -0.29 5.33 -11.81
C PHE A 202 1.08 5.10 -11.17
N THR A 203 1.44 5.92 -10.21
CA THR A 203 2.60 5.70 -9.33
C THR A 203 2.11 5.80 -7.91
N VAL A 204 2.05 4.65 -7.23
CA VAL A 204 1.65 4.62 -5.82
C VAL A 204 2.78 5.20 -4.97
N LEU A 205 2.44 6.20 -4.18
CA LEU A 205 3.34 6.92 -3.29
C LEU A 205 3.17 6.48 -1.84
N GLY A 206 2.27 5.54 -1.58
CA GLY A 206 2.09 4.91 -0.29
C GLY A 206 0.70 4.35 -0.12
N ASP A 207 0.66 3.24 0.58
CA ASP A 207 -0.54 2.55 1.05
C ASP A 207 -0.53 2.45 2.57
N GLY A 208 -1.72 2.31 3.14
CA GLY A 208 -1.90 1.97 4.54
C GLY A 208 -3.34 1.58 4.84
N ILE A 209 -3.57 0.92 5.98
CA ILE A 209 -4.91 0.61 6.47
C ILE A 209 -5.08 1.06 7.90
N VAL A 210 -6.20 1.73 8.19
CA VAL A 210 -6.61 2.03 9.55
C VAL A 210 -7.78 1.13 9.94
N GLN A 211 -7.62 0.40 11.04
CA GLN A 211 -8.63 -0.56 11.52
C GLN A 211 -9.73 0.12 12.33
N GLU A 212 -9.39 1.19 13.05
CA GLU A 212 -10.33 1.97 13.85
C GLU A 212 -10.07 3.45 13.66
N PHE A 213 -11.12 4.23 13.39
CA PHE A 213 -11.00 5.67 13.26
C PHE A 213 -12.23 6.38 13.83
N PRO A 214 -12.09 7.50 14.57
CA PRO A 214 -13.22 8.20 15.13
C PRO A 214 -14.19 8.69 14.07
N ALA A 215 -15.48 8.46 14.30
CA ALA A 215 -16.54 9.01 13.46
C ALA A 215 -16.60 10.55 13.56
N GLY A 216 -17.11 11.16 12.51
CA GLY A 216 -17.38 12.60 12.42
C GLY A 216 -16.34 13.38 11.63
N THR A 217 -16.31 14.68 11.88
CA THR A 217 -15.57 15.63 11.06
C THR A 217 -14.07 15.41 11.13
N THR A 218 -13.43 15.34 9.96
CA THR A 218 -12.01 15.03 9.82
C THR A 218 -11.36 16.00 8.84
N MET A 219 -10.22 16.59 9.24
CA MET A 219 -9.41 17.43 8.37
C MET A 219 -8.45 16.55 7.56
N ILE A 220 -8.62 16.54 6.25
CA ILE A 220 -7.69 15.93 5.31
C ILE A 220 -6.71 16.99 4.83
N ALA A 221 -5.42 16.67 4.83
CA ALA A 221 -4.41 17.55 4.26
C ALA A 221 -3.34 16.77 3.50
N ILE A 222 -2.85 17.38 2.41
CA ILE A 222 -1.62 16.96 1.73
C ILE A 222 -0.64 18.13 1.77
N ASP A 223 0.58 17.88 2.23
CA ASP A 223 1.65 18.86 2.33
C ASP A 223 2.93 18.39 1.67
N ASN A 224 3.68 19.33 1.10
CA ASN A 224 5.12 19.17 0.91
C ASN A 224 5.85 19.55 2.19
N VAL A 225 6.66 18.66 2.73
CA VAL A 225 7.40 18.87 3.97
C VAL A 225 8.90 18.73 3.72
N VAL A 226 9.67 19.76 4.05
CA VAL A 226 11.13 19.71 4.07
C VAL A 226 11.60 19.80 5.51
N VAL A 227 12.20 18.72 6.01
CA VAL A 227 12.79 18.64 7.34
C VAL A 227 14.29 18.95 7.21
N PRO A 228 14.78 20.10 7.68
CA PRO A 228 16.19 20.47 7.54
C PRO A 228 17.14 19.44 8.15
N ALA A 229 18.40 19.43 7.71
CA ALA A 229 19.46 18.67 8.35
C ALA A 229 19.47 18.88 9.89
N GLY A 230 19.52 17.79 10.65
CA GLY A 230 19.51 17.81 12.11
C GLY A 230 18.18 18.13 12.78
N ALA A 231 17.15 18.53 12.03
CA ALA A 231 15.81 18.81 12.55
C ALA A 231 15.01 17.53 12.73
N ASP A 232 14.33 17.41 13.87
CA ASP A 232 13.44 16.28 14.16
C ASP A 232 12.28 16.21 13.14
N LEU A 233 11.87 14.98 12.79
CA LEU A 233 10.62 14.76 12.08
C LEU A 233 9.47 15.25 12.97
N PRO A 234 8.59 16.16 12.48
CA PRO A 234 7.56 16.74 13.33
C PRO A 234 6.54 15.69 13.77
N ALA A 235 6.07 15.84 15.00
CA ALA A 235 4.97 15.02 15.50
C ALA A 235 3.68 15.29 14.72
N THR A 236 2.85 14.26 14.60
CA THR A 236 1.51 14.37 14.04
C THR A 236 0.50 13.77 15.01
N THR A 237 -0.66 14.42 15.08
CA THR A 237 -1.85 13.88 15.73
C THR A 237 -2.79 13.40 14.62
N GLY A 238 -3.51 12.30 14.85
CA GLY A 238 -4.31 11.66 13.78
C GLY A 238 -3.45 10.81 12.84
N MET A 239 -4.07 10.18 11.84
CA MET A 239 -3.33 9.32 10.91
C MET A 239 -2.38 10.18 10.06
N VAL A 240 -1.21 9.62 9.74
CA VAL A 240 -0.28 10.23 8.77
C VAL A 240 0.36 9.19 7.87
N LEU A 241 0.47 9.51 6.59
CA LEU A 241 1.32 8.82 5.64
C LEU A 241 2.44 9.77 5.21
N TRP A 242 3.68 9.31 5.38
CA TRP A 242 4.88 10.02 4.96
C TRP A 242 5.50 9.31 3.76
N SER A 243 5.40 9.91 2.57
CA SER A 243 6.01 9.39 1.34
C SER A 243 7.34 10.09 1.08
N LYS A 244 8.40 9.33 0.86
CA LYS A 244 9.75 9.87 0.68
C LYS A 244 9.91 10.50 -0.70
N ILE A 245 10.32 11.76 -0.76
CA ILE A 245 10.76 12.41 -2.01
C ILE A 245 12.28 12.28 -2.17
N ASP A 246 13.03 12.75 -1.17
CA ASP A 246 14.51 12.79 -1.20
C ASP A 246 15.10 12.88 0.22
N GLY A 247 16.38 12.53 0.38
CA GLY A 247 17.08 12.50 1.68
C GLY A 247 16.93 11.18 2.43
N ASN A 248 17.63 11.04 3.57
CA ASN A 248 17.59 9.80 4.35
C ASN A 248 16.27 9.70 5.15
N PHE A 249 15.50 8.65 4.86
CA PHE A 249 14.38 8.21 5.69
C PHE A 249 14.56 6.74 6.06
N SER A 250 15.56 6.48 6.90
CA SER A 250 15.80 5.19 7.50
C SER A 250 15.50 5.25 9.00
N PHE A 251 14.78 4.26 9.52
CA PHE A 251 14.36 4.24 10.91
C PHE A 251 14.11 2.83 11.43
N SER A 252 14.16 2.66 12.75
CA SER A 252 13.62 1.51 13.46
C SER A 252 12.32 1.87 14.18
N VAL A 253 11.40 0.91 14.30
CA VAL A 253 10.13 1.09 15.00
C VAL A 253 10.33 0.80 16.49
N GLU A 254 10.14 1.78 17.36
CA GLU A 254 10.29 1.59 18.82
C GLU A 254 8.97 1.16 19.46
N SER A 255 7.84 1.73 19.04
CA SER A 255 6.52 1.41 19.56
C SER A 255 5.39 1.96 18.68
N GLY A 256 4.17 1.45 18.88
CA GLY A 256 2.98 1.84 18.14
C GLY A 256 2.90 1.22 16.75
N ASN A 257 1.86 1.57 16.00
CA ASN A 257 1.58 0.96 14.71
C ASN A 257 2.25 1.73 13.57
N VAL A 258 3.05 1.04 12.77
CA VAL A 258 3.68 1.57 11.56
C VAL A 258 3.51 0.54 10.44
N GLN A 259 3.11 0.97 9.25
CA GLN A 259 3.07 0.14 8.05
C GLN A 259 3.98 0.78 7.01
N VAL A 260 4.85 0.00 6.35
CA VAL A 260 5.80 0.53 5.37
C VAL A 260 5.48 -0.03 4.00
N SER A 261 4.99 0.80 3.09
CA SER A 261 4.63 0.45 1.72
C SER A 261 5.74 0.79 0.73
N ARG A 262 5.85 -0.02 -0.32
CA ARG A 262 6.89 0.09 -1.35
C ARG A 262 6.27 0.48 -2.67
N THR A 263 6.82 1.47 -3.36
CA THR A 263 6.31 1.85 -4.70
C THR A 263 6.57 0.75 -5.73
N ALA A 264 7.66 -0.01 -5.59
CA ALA A 264 7.99 -1.10 -6.49
C ALA A 264 7.04 -2.30 -6.37
N SER A 265 6.36 -2.44 -5.24
CA SER A 265 5.39 -3.50 -4.95
C SER A 265 4.28 -2.88 -4.07
N PRO A 266 3.36 -2.13 -4.69
CA PRO A 266 2.32 -1.40 -3.96
C PRO A 266 1.28 -2.36 -3.38
N GLY A 267 0.61 -1.95 -2.32
CA GLY A 267 -0.32 -2.79 -1.58
C GLY A 267 -0.28 -2.53 -0.08
N LEU A 268 -1.31 -3.02 0.61
CA LEU A 268 -1.35 -2.98 2.06
C LEU A 268 -0.21 -3.83 2.62
N ARG A 269 0.32 -3.40 3.77
CA ARG A 269 1.44 -4.07 4.44
C ARG A 269 1.07 -4.30 5.89
N PRO A 270 1.56 -5.39 6.51
CA PRO A 270 1.30 -5.64 7.91
C PRO A 270 1.92 -4.54 8.77
N ILE A 271 1.45 -4.46 10.01
CA ILE A 271 2.09 -3.61 11.01
C ILE A 271 3.52 -4.15 11.26
N ALA A 272 4.48 -3.24 11.23
CA ALA A 272 5.88 -3.54 11.49
C ALA A 272 6.07 -4.15 12.88
N ALA A 273 6.94 -5.14 12.96
CA ALA A 273 7.34 -5.71 14.23
C ALA A 273 8.13 -4.69 15.07
N PRO A 274 8.11 -4.80 16.41
CA PRO A 274 8.98 -3.99 17.26
C PRO A 274 10.45 -4.14 16.88
N GLU A 275 11.19 -3.03 16.92
CA GLU A 275 12.59 -2.91 16.55
C GLU A 275 12.91 -3.17 15.07
N GLN A 276 11.91 -3.45 14.23
CA GLN A 276 12.11 -3.63 12.79
C GLN A 276 12.64 -2.35 12.16
N GLU A 277 13.69 -2.50 11.35
CA GLU A 277 14.34 -1.40 10.64
C GLU A 277 13.85 -1.32 9.18
N PHE A 278 13.73 -0.09 8.70
CA PHE A 278 13.39 0.21 7.32
C PHE A 278 14.31 1.29 6.77
N THR A 279 14.73 1.13 5.53
CA THR A 279 15.25 2.20 4.68
C THR A 279 14.28 2.38 3.52
N LEU A 280 13.71 3.58 3.40
CA LEU A 280 12.75 3.90 2.35
C LEU A 280 13.47 4.35 1.08
N GLU A 281 13.07 3.82 -0.06
CA GLU A 281 13.44 4.33 -1.38
C GLU A 281 12.56 5.52 -1.77
N THR A 282 12.95 6.26 -2.80
CA THR A 282 12.11 7.37 -3.28
C THR A 282 10.74 6.85 -3.71
N SER A 283 9.70 7.52 -3.22
CA SER A 283 8.26 7.19 -3.33
C SER A 283 7.74 6.13 -2.36
N ASP A 284 8.60 5.36 -1.67
CA ASP A 284 8.16 4.51 -0.57
C ASP A 284 7.55 5.35 0.56
N ALA A 285 6.69 4.73 1.38
CA ALA A 285 6.03 5.43 2.46
C ALA A 285 6.01 4.67 3.78
N ALA A 286 6.02 5.45 4.85
CA ALA A 286 5.69 5.00 6.20
C ALA A 286 4.34 5.58 6.61
N PHE A 287 3.39 4.70 6.88
CA PHE A 287 2.05 5.01 7.35
C PHE A 287 1.92 4.74 8.84
N PHE A 288 1.34 5.69 9.55
CA PHE A 288 1.14 5.70 10.99
C PHE A 288 -0.35 5.90 11.24
N PRO A 289 -1.13 4.81 11.47
CA PRO A 289 -2.58 4.90 11.67
C PRO A 289 -2.96 5.83 12.83
N ASP A 290 -2.10 5.87 13.85
CA ASP A 290 -2.32 6.60 15.11
C ASP A 290 -1.52 7.90 15.21
N GLY A 291 -0.78 8.27 14.15
CA GLY A 291 0.15 9.38 14.14
C GLY A 291 1.56 9.00 14.58
N ASN A 292 2.49 9.94 14.49
CA ASN A 292 3.87 9.76 14.92
C ASN A 292 4.27 10.76 16.02
N ALA A 293 5.02 10.28 17.02
CA ALA A 293 5.75 11.10 17.96
C ALA A 293 6.88 11.87 17.23
N PRO A 294 7.44 12.96 17.82
CA PRO A 294 8.60 13.61 17.22
C PRO A 294 9.78 12.63 17.21
N ALA A 295 10.44 12.48 16.07
CA ALA A 295 11.54 11.53 15.91
C ALA A 295 12.84 12.27 15.60
N SER A 296 13.88 12.05 16.42
CA SER A 296 15.09 12.84 16.33
C SER A 296 15.94 12.48 15.13
N ARG A 297 16.40 13.50 14.40
CA ARG A 297 17.33 13.38 13.26
C ARG A 297 18.66 14.08 13.54
N ALA A 298 19.06 14.21 14.81
CA ALA A 298 20.22 15.00 15.21
C ALA A 298 21.55 14.61 14.52
N GLY A 299 21.66 13.37 14.01
CA GLY A 299 22.83 12.88 13.25
C GLY A 299 22.78 13.13 11.75
N GLU A 300 21.64 13.57 11.20
CA GLU A 300 21.43 13.71 9.75
C GLU A 300 22.02 15.01 9.22
N THR A 301 22.86 14.92 8.18
CA THR A 301 23.55 16.07 7.60
C THR A 301 22.84 16.65 6.37
N ALA A 302 21.78 16.02 5.90
CA ALA A 302 21.01 16.42 4.73
C ALA A 302 19.53 16.66 5.07
N ASP A 303 18.89 17.50 4.26
CA ASP A 303 17.45 17.73 4.33
C ASP A 303 16.70 16.46 3.92
N LEU A 304 15.53 16.23 4.54
CA LEU A 304 14.60 15.17 4.18
C LEU A 304 13.35 15.81 3.59
N SER A 305 13.04 15.48 2.34
CA SER A 305 11.86 15.96 1.62
C SER A 305 10.81 14.86 1.57
N LEU A 306 9.59 15.18 1.98
CA LEU A 306 8.47 14.25 2.11
C LEU A 306 7.20 14.85 1.52
N LEU A 307 6.34 13.99 0.97
CA LEU A 307 4.91 14.25 0.91
C LEU A 307 4.27 13.73 2.19
N ARG A 308 3.36 14.52 2.75
CA ARG A 308 2.60 14.16 3.95
C ARG A 308 1.11 14.17 3.63
N LEU A 309 0.45 13.02 3.77
CA LEU A 309 -1.01 12.93 3.81
C LEU A 309 -1.45 12.75 5.27
N THR A 310 -2.38 13.57 5.76
CA THR A 310 -2.97 13.42 7.09
C THR A 310 -4.48 13.32 7.03
N ALA A 311 -5.05 12.59 7.99
CA ALA A 311 -6.44 12.72 8.37
C ALA A 311 -6.53 12.96 9.88
N GLN A 312 -6.85 14.19 10.26
CA GLN A 312 -6.96 14.62 11.65
C GLN A 312 -8.43 14.64 12.06
N PRO A 313 -8.90 13.69 12.88
CA PRO A 313 -10.26 13.72 13.39
C PRO A 313 -10.43 14.87 14.40
N ALA A 314 -11.63 15.45 14.48
CA ALA A 314 -11.95 16.46 15.48
C ALA A 314 -11.91 15.90 16.91
N THR A 315 -12.23 14.61 17.06
CA THR A 315 -12.05 13.85 18.29
C THR A 315 -10.66 13.21 18.28
N PRO A 316 -9.82 13.42 19.31
CA PRO A 316 -8.51 12.78 19.38
C PRO A 316 -8.60 11.25 19.30
N LEU A 317 -7.58 10.63 18.71
CA LEU A 317 -7.41 9.18 18.74
C LEU A 317 -7.22 8.71 20.19
N ALA A 318 -7.68 7.49 20.50
CA ALA A 318 -7.57 6.89 21.83
C ALA A 318 -6.19 6.25 22.08
N THR A 319 -5.48 5.94 21.00
CA THR A 319 -4.16 5.33 20.94
C THR A 319 -3.07 6.40 20.99
N GLU A 320 -1.92 6.02 21.55
CA GLU A 320 -0.73 6.87 21.53
C GLU A 320 -0.04 6.80 20.16
N PRO A 321 0.54 7.92 19.67
CA PRO A 321 1.31 7.92 18.43
C PRO A 321 2.49 6.94 18.45
N ALA A 322 2.85 6.40 17.30
CA ALA A 322 4.02 5.54 17.17
C ALA A 322 5.31 6.32 17.38
N THR A 323 6.33 5.65 17.91
CA THR A 323 7.68 6.21 18.07
C THR A 323 8.65 5.45 17.19
N ILE A 324 9.51 6.19 16.48
CA ILE A 324 10.58 5.64 15.63
C ILE A 324 11.91 6.28 16.00
N ALA A 325 13.00 5.56 15.79
CA ALA A 325 14.36 6.09 15.89
C ALA A 325 14.98 6.15 14.49
N PHE A 326 15.44 7.33 14.06
CA PHE A 326 16.17 7.42 12.79
C PHE A 326 17.50 6.70 12.89
N THR A 327 17.78 5.89 11.88
CA THR A 327 19.07 5.22 11.71
C THR A 327 19.89 6.01 10.69
N SER A 328 21.18 6.18 10.99
CA SER A 328 22.08 6.84 10.05
C SER A 328 22.15 6.01 8.78
N ALA A 329 21.88 6.62 7.62
CA ALA A 329 22.25 6.01 6.35
C ALA A 329 23.73 5.66 6.41
N ALA A 330 24.10 4.41 6.09
CA ALA A 330 25.49 4.00 6.05
C ALA A 330 26.32 5.05 5.30
N ALA A 331 27.28 5.67 5.98
CA ALA A 331 28.05 6.76 5.43
C ALA A 331 28.88 6.27 4.24
N GLY A 332 28.41 6.56 3.02
CA GLY A 332 29.20 6.46 1.80
C GLY A 332 28.63 5.53 0.73
N ALA A 333 27.69 6.05 -0.07
CA ALA A 333 27.59 5.70 -1.48
C ALA A 333 27.46 7.00 -2.28
N GLU A 334 28.58 7.48 -2.82
CA GLU A 334 28.56 8.39 -3.98
C GLU A 334 27.85 7.69 -5.15
N PRO A 335 27.23 8.43 -6.09
CA PRO A 335 26.38 7.83 -7.10
C PRO A 335 27.22 7.01 -8.08
N ALA A 336 27.18 5.69 -7.95
CA ALA A 336 27.66 4.81 -8.98
C ALA A 336 26.62 4.79 -10.10
N SER A 337 26.97 5.46 -11.20
CA SER A 337 26.34 5.24 -12.49
C SER A 337 26.45 3.76 -12.88
N ASP A 338 25.29 3.19 -13.18
CA ASP A 338 25.06 2.02 -14.02
C ASP A 338 25.49 0.63 -13.49
N GLY A 339 24.50 -0.24 -13.34
CA GLY A 339 24.62 -1.69 -13.39
C GLY A 339 25.11 -2.40 -12.13
N THR A 340 24.16 -3.08 -11.46
CA THR A 340 24.25 -4.40 -10.78
C THR A 340 23.61 -4.35 -9.40
N ALA A 341 22.52 -5.10 -9.26
CA ALA A 341 21.78 -5.34 -8.03
C ALA A 341 22.64 -6.05 -6.98
N ALA A 342 22.65 -5.51 -5.76
CA ALA A 342 23.03 -6.14 -4.48
C ALA A 342 22.70 -5.13 -3.37
N GLY A 343 22.11 -5.44 -2.23
CA GLY A 343 21.60 -6.68 -1.65
C GLY A 343 20.92 -6.29 -0.32
N SER A 344 19.80 -6.94 -0.01
CA SER A 344 19.10 -6.86 1.27
C SER A 344 19.69 -7.89 2.22
N ASP A 345 20.02 -7.49 3.44
CA ASP A 345 20.48 -8.37 4.53
C ASP A 345 19.93 -7.76 5.85
N GLY A 346 19.09 -8.39 6.66
CA GLY A 346 18.47 -9.71 6.56
C GLY A 346 17.42 -9.89 7.66
N ALA A 347 16.27 -10.50 7.33
CA ALA A 347 15.52 -11.28 8.31
C ALA A 347 16.27 -12.61 8.45
N THR A 348 16.77 -12.94 9.64
CA THR A 348 17.57 -14.15 9.89
C THR A 348 16.78 -15.26 10.58
N GLU A 349 15.47 -15.07 10.75
CA GLU A 349 14.57 -16.02 11.40
C GLU A 349 13.16 -15.97 10.76
N LEU A 350 12.53 -17.13 10.58
CA LEU A 350 11.18 -17.27 9.99
C LEU A 350 10.11 -16.89 11.01
N THR A 351 9.71 -15.62 10.96
CA THR A 351 8.72 -15.02 11.89
C THR A 351 7.57 -14.39 11.12
N ILE A 352 6.42 -14.19 11.77
CA ILE A 352 5.28 -13.47 11.19
C ILE A 352 5.74 -12.08 10.73
N GLY A 353 5.42 -11.74 9.48
CA GLY A 353 5.85 -10.53 8.80
C GLY A 353 7.14 -10.68 7.99
N ALA A 354 7.83 -11.83 8.06
CA ALA A 354 8.98 -12.11 7.20
C ALA A 354 8.53 -12.32 5.76
N THR A 355 9.23 -11.67 4.83
CA THR A 355 9.16 -12.01 3.42
C THR A 355 10.12 -13.15 3.18
N VAL A 356 9.61 -14.22 2.57
CA VAL A 356 10.36 -15.41 2.20
C VAL A 356 10.12 -15.68 0.73
N SER A 357 10.96 -16.48 0.12
CA SER A 357 10.73 -16.98 -1.23
C SER A 357 10.61 -18.48 -1.20
N THR A 358 9.74 -19.05 -2.04
CA THR A 358 9.76 -20.50 -2.28
C THR A 358 11.14 -20.92 -2.78
N ASN A 359 11.71 -21.94 -2.17
CA ASN A 359 13.08 -22.37 -2.49
C ASN A 359 13.14 -23.45 -3.59
N THR A 360 11.98 -23.91 -4.06
CA THR A 360 11.80 -24.91 -5.12
C THR A 360 10.52 -24.61 -5.90
N ASP A 361 10.41 -25.16 -7.11
CA ASP A 361 9.18 -25.17 -7.91
C ASP A 361 8.20 -26.20 -7.32
N GLY A 362 6.89 -25.99 -7.51
CA GLY A 362 5.84 -26.97 -7.18
C GLY A 362 5.39 -26.98 -5.72
N VAL A 363 5.57 -25.87 -4.99
CA VAL A 363 5.25 -25.81 -3.57
C VAL A 363 3.76 -25.62 -3.35
N ASN A 364 3.13 -26.54 -2.60
CA ASN A 364 1.70 -26.49 -2.34
C ASN A 364 1.36 -25.47 -1.24
N LEU A 365 0.38 -24.63 -1.53
CA LEU A 365 -0.30 -23.75 -0.59
C LEU A 365 -1.64 -24.41 -0.19
N ARG A 366 -1.92 -24.54 1.11
CA ARG A 366 -3.04 -25.39 1.62
C ARG A 366 -4.04 -24.65 2.50
N GLU A 367 -5.26 -25.16 2.61
CA GLU A 367 -6.32 -24.53 3.42
C GLU A 367 -6.07 -24.64 4.94
N GLU A 368 -5.38 -25.69 5.38
CA GLU A 368 -5.03 -25.96 6.78
C GLU A 368 -3.56 -26.42 6.87
N PRO A 369 -2.88 -26.31 8.04
CA PRO A 369 -1.51 -26.77 8.22
C PRO A 369 -1.47 -28.30 8.33
N SER A 370 -1.72 -28.99 7.21
CA SER A 370 -1.69 -30.44 7.13
C SER A 370 -1.40 -30.89 5.70
N ILE A 371 -0.68 -31.99 5.55
CA ILE A 371 -0.44 -32.60 4.24
C ILE A 371 -1.72 -33.20 3.62
N GLU A 372 -2.73 -33.47 4.45
CA GLU A 372 -4.04 -34.00 4.06
C GLU A 372 -5.06 -32.90 3.73
N ALA A 373 -4.72 -31.62 3.96
CA ALA A 373 -5.60 -30.49 3.69
C ALA A 373 -5.70 -30.18 2.19
N ASP A 374 -6.85 -29.68 1.75
CA ASP A 374 -7.09 -29.28 0.37
C ASP A 374 -6.08 -28.22 -0.09
N ARG A 375 -5.63 -28.33 -1.35
CA ARG A 375 -4.68 -27.40 -1.96
C ARG A 375 -5.41 -26.16 -2.46
N VAL A 376 -4.98 -24.99 -1.99
CA VAL A 376 -5.46 -23.67 -2.43
C VAL A 376 -4.78 -23.24 -3.72
N ASP A 377 -3.46 -23.41 -3.81
CA ASP A 377 -2.66 -23.05 -4.98
C ASP A 377 -1.34 -23.83 -5.03
N GLN A 378 -0.62 -23.80 -6.15
CA GLN A 378 0.72 -24.35 -6.29
C GLN A 378 1.70 -23.31 -6.86
N LEU A 379 2.77 -23.07 -6.11
CA LEU A 379 3.70 -21.99 -6.34
C LEU A 379 4.98 -22.48 -7.05
N GLY A 380 5.49 -21.67 -7.98
CA GLY A 380 6.83 -21.87 -8.55
C GLY A 380 7.94 -21.51 -7.56
N SER A 381 9.20 -21.69 -7.95
CA SER A 381 10.38 -21.25 -7.19
C SER A 381 10.51 -19.74 -7.22
N ASP A 382 11.18 -19.18 -6.22
CA ASP A 382 11.44 -17.75 -6.06
C ASP A 382 10.15 -16.89 -6.02
N VAL A 383 9.01 -17.51 -5.76
CA VAL A 383 7.74 -16.80 -5.52
C VAL A 383 7.84 -16.13 -4.15
N GLU A 384 7.64 -14.82 -4.14
CA GLU A 384 7.71 -14.01 -2.93
C GLU A 384 6.44 -14.18 -2.10
N LEU A 385 6.63 -14.52 -0.83
CA LEU A 385 5.58 -14.82 0.13
C LEU A 385 5.76 -13.97 1.37
N LEU A 386 4.65 -13.53 1.95
CA LEU A 386 4.62 -12.87 3.25
C LEU A 386 4.06 -13.83 4.30
N ILE A 387 4.83 -14.14 5.35
CA ILE A 387 4.31 -14.89 6.49
C ILE A 387 3.32 -14.03 7.26
N THR A 388 2.08 -14.48 7.41
CA THR A 388 0.98 -13.78 8.09
C THR A 388 0.50 -14.50 9.36
N ASP A 389 0.74 -15.81 9.49
CA ASP A 389 0.46 -16.59 10.72
C ASP A 389 1.43 -17.81 10.87
N GLY A 390 1.37 -18.48 12.01
CA GLY A 390 2.27 -19.59 12.40
C GLY A 390 3.46 -19.16 13.29
N PRO A 391 4.37 -20.08 13.66
CA PRO A 391 4.41 -21.48 13.26
C PRO A 391 3.35 -22.36 13.93
N GLU A 392 2.79 -23.31 13.17
CA GLU A 392 1.98 -24.42 13.68
C GLU A 392 2.64 -25.78 13.37
N GLU A 393 2.62 -26.70 14.33
CA GLU A 393 3.26 -28.02 14.21
C GLU A 393 2.22 -29.08 13.84
N ALA A 394 2.36 -29.69 12.67
CA ALA A 394 1.46 -30.73 12.18
C ALA A 394 2.12 -31.62 11.12
N ASP A 395 1.78 -32.91 11.11
CA ASP A 395 2.27 -33.90 10.15
C ASP A 395 3.81 -33.96 10.02
N ASP A 396 4.51 -33.75 11.14
CA ASP A 396 5.98 -33.66 11.23
C ASP A 396 6.61 -32.45 10.50
N PHE A 397 5.80 -31.45 10.11
CA PHE A 397 6.24 -30.18 9.54
C PHE A 397 5.89 -28.98 10.43
N THR A 398 6.72 -27.94 10.35
CA THR A 398 6.38 -26.58 10.80
C THR A 398 5.66 -25.85 9.67
N TRP A 399 4.45 -25.36 9.92
CA TRP A 399 3.62 -24.67 8.93
C TRP A 399 3.50 -23.18 9.23
N TYR A 400 3.46 -22.40 8.16
CA TYR A 400 3.26 -20.95 8.19
C TYR A 400 2.10 -20.59 7.27
N PHE A 401 1.23 -19.69 7.71
CA PHE A 401 0.22 -19.11 6.83
C PHE A 401 0.87 -17.95 6.07
N VAL A 402 0.73 -17.94 4.75
CA VAL A 402 1.40 -16.97 3.88
C VAL A 402 0.45 -16.34 2.87
N GLU A 403 0.75 -15.12 2.47
CA GLU A 403 0.14 -14.40 1.36
C GLU A 403 1.13 -14.31 0.19
N VAL A 404 0.67 -14.64 -1.02
CA VAL A 404 1.47 -14.49 -2.25
C VAL A 404 1.55 -13.01 -2.64
N VAL A 405 2.78 -12.50 -2.77
CA VAL A 405 3.02 -11.09 -3.05
C VAL A 405 2.97 -10.85 -4.57
N GLY A 406 2.22 -9.82 -5.00
CA GLY A 406 2.26 -9.32 -6.38
C GLY A 406 1.29 -9.97 -7.36
N THR A 407 0.30 -10.72 -6.88
CA THR A 407 -0.81 -11.24 -7.68
C THR A 407 -2.02 -10.30 -7.69
N ASP A 408 -2.85 -10.37 -8.74
CA ASP A 408 -4.12 -9.64 -8.83
C ASP A 408 -5.18 -10.28 -7.89
N GLY A 409 -5.02 -10.04 -6.59
CA GLY A 409 -5.85 -10.58 -5.50
C GLY A 409 -5.02 -11.33 -4.44
N PRO A 410 -5.46 -11.41 -3.17
CA PRO A 410 -4.74 -12.15 -2.14
C PRO A 410 -4.92 -13.65 -2.38
N THR A 411 -3.87 -14.32 -2.83
CA THR A 411 -3.77 -15.79 -2.74
C THR A 411 -3.11 -16.09 -1.39
N GLU A 412 -3.82 -16.76 -0.49
CA GLU A 412 -3.35 -17.08 0.87
C GLU A 412 -3.49 -18.57 1.20
N GLY A 413 -2.63 -19.08 2.07
CA GLY A 413 -2.76 -20.45 2.61
C GLY A 413 -1.55 -20.89 3.42
N TRP A 414 -1.55 -22.14 3.88
CA TRP A 414 -0.50 -22.75 4.68
C TRP A 414 0.59 -23.38 3.80
N ILE A 415 1.85 -23.10 4.15
CA ILE A 415 3.05 -23.63 3.50
C ILE A 415 4.01 -24.19 4.57
N ALA A 416 4.74 -25.26 4.25
CA ALA A 416 5.72 -25.82 5.18
C ALA A 416 7.05 -25.06 5.12
N GLU A 417 7.68 -24.88 6.30
CA GLU A 417 8.96 -24.20 6.51
C GLU A 417 10.07 -24.65 5.54
N ASP A 418 10.13 -25.95 5.27
CA ASP A 418 11.17 -26.57 4.44
C ASP A 418 11.18 -26.04 3.00
N PHE A 419 10.08 -25.45 2.52
CA PHE A 419 9.93 -24.98 1.15
C PHE A 419 10.08 -23.47 0.98
N ILE A 420 10.41 -22.76 2.06
CA ILE A 420 10.60 -21.31 2.05
C ILE A 420 12.01 -20.95 2.49
N SER A 421 12.50 -19.80 2.04
CA SER A 421 13.85 -19.33 2.37
C SER A 421 13.87 -17.82 2.55
N LEU A 422 14.64 -17.38 3.54
CA LEU A 422 14.82 -15.96 3.83
C LEU A 422 15.68 -15.29 2.75
N PRO A 423 15.35 -14.05 2.36
CA PRO A 423 16.10 -13.30 1.35
C PRO A 423 17.56 -13.11 1.77
N GLY A 424 18.48 -13.36 0.85
CA GLY A 424 19.92 -13.31 1.12
C GLY A 424 20.53 -14.64 1.61
N SER A 425 19.69 -15.65 1.90
CA SER A 425 20.16 -17.02 1.95
C SER A 425 20.61 -17.42 0.55
N ALA A 426 21.91 -17.68 0.35
CA ALA A 426 22.34 -18.38 -0.87
C ALA A 426 21.50 -19.66 -1.00
N PRO A 427 21.12 -20.10 -2.22
CA PRO A 427 20.45 -21.39 -2.36
C PRO A 427 21.31 -22.40 -1.61
N ALA A 428 20.71 -23.08 -0.63
CA ALA A 428 21.41 -24.12 0.10
C ALA A 428 21.86 -25.11 -0.98
N GLY A 429 23.17 -25.10 -1.28
CA GLY A 429 23.74 -26.11 -2.15
C GLY A 429 23.27 -27.45 -1.62
N THR A 430 22.82 -28.31 -2.54
CA THR A 430 22.48 -29.72 -2.30
C THR A 430 23.26 -30.24 -1.10
N PRO A 431 22.61 -30.70 -0.01
CA PRO A 431 23.31 -31.24 1.13
C PRO A 431 24.35 -32.25 0.67
N ALA A 432 25.63 -31.90 0.83
CA ALA A 432 26.73 -32.81 0.57
C ALA A 432 26.56 -33.98 1.54
N ALA A 433 26.30 -35.15 0.96
CA ALA A 433 26.15 -36.41 1.66
C ALA A 433 27.23 -36.59 2.76
N PRO A 434 26.86 -36.95 4.00
CA PRO A 434 27.81 -37.46 4.96
C PRO A 434 28.27 -38.85 4.51
N SER A 435 29.51 -38.95 4.03
CA SER A 435 30.18 -40.25 3.85
C SER A 435 30.62 -40.81 5.20
N GLU A 436 29.94 -41.89 5.58
CA GLU A 436 30.32 -43.02 6.44
C GLU A 436 30.79 -42.76 7.89
N GLY A 437 29.99 -43.30 8.81
CA GLY A 437 30.49 -43.79 10.09
C GLY A 437 29.47 -43.93 11.21
N THR A 438 28.53 -44.88 11.09
CA THR A 438 28.32 -46.00 12.03
C THR A 438 26.92 -46.59 11.82
N THR A 439 26.92 -47.89 11.57
CA THR A 439 25.80 -48.81 11.40
C THR A 439 24.67 -48.61 12.40
N LEU A 440 23.45 -48.30 11.92
CA LEU A 440 22.22 -48.72 12.56
C LEU A 440 21.24 -49.26 11.50
N THR A 441 20.77 -50.46 11.80
CA THR A 441 19.90 -51.38 11.08
C THR A 441 18.65 -50.72 10.50
N PRO A 442 18.23 -51.06 9.26
CA PRO A 442 17.06 -50.44 8.62
C PRO A 442 15.76 -50.83 9.33
N VAL A 443 14.91 -49.83 9.58
CA VAL A 443 13.49 -49.99 9.83
C VAL A 443 12.80 -49.72 8.49
N PRO A 444 11.91 -50.61 8.01
CA PRO A 444 11.31 -50.48 6.68
C PRO A 444 10.35 -49.29 6.67
N ALA A 445 10.58 -48.34 5.75
CA ALA A 445 9.53 -47.42 5.32
C ALA A 445 8.48 -48.23 4.56
N ALA A 446 7.22 -47.95 4.86
CA ALA A 446 6.09 -48.56 4.20
C ALA A 446 5.96 -48.00 2.77
N ASP A 447 5.46 -48.86 1.88
CA ASP A 447 5.15 -48.61 0.47
C ASP A 447 4.20 -47.41 0.26
N ASP A 448 4.49 -46.59 -0.74
CA ASP A 448 3.49 -46.00 -1.64
C ASP A 448 3.98 -46.23 -3.08
N ASP A 449 3.05 -46.60 -3.96
CA ASP A 449 3.27 -47.28 -5.23
C ASP A 449 3.95 -46.40 -6.30
N ASP A 450 5.13 -46.84 -6.76
CA ASP A 450 5.93 -46.24 -7.85
C ASP A 450 5.31 -46.63 -9.21
N GLU A 451 4.23 -45.97 -9.64
CA GLU A 451 3.66 -46.17 -10.98
C GLU A 451 4.62 -45.62 -12.04
N THR A 452 5.16 -46.50 -12.87
CA THR A 452 6.10 -46.16 -13.94
C THR A 452 5.41 -46.29 -15.29
N PHE A 453 5.47 -45.22 -16.10
CA PHE A 453 4.91 -45.18 -17.45
C PHE A 453 5.92 -45.72 -18.48
N ALA A 454 5.43 -46.38 -19.54
CA ALA A 454 6.24 -46.86 -20.65
C ALA A 454 6.11 -45.96 -21.90
N GLU A 455 7.13 -45.95 -22.76
CA GLU A 455 7.05 -45.30 -24.07
C GLU A 455 5.84 -45.82 -24.87
N GLY A 456 4.99 -44.89 -25.32
CA GLY A 456 3.74 -45.12 -26.01
C GLY A 456 2.49 -45.11 -25.12
N ASP A 457 2.64 -44.99 -23.81
CA ASP A 457 1.50 -44.84 -22.90
C ASP A 457 0.86 -43.45 -23.05
N THR A 458 -0.47 -43.41 -22.94
CA THR A 458 -1.22 -42.15 -22.85
C THR A 458 -1.45 -41.82 -21.39
N VAL A 459 -1.11 -40.59 -21.03
CA VAL A 459 -1.21 -40.04 -19.69
C VAL A 459 -1.99 -38.73 -19.74
N VAL A 460 -2.54 -38.30 -18.61
CA VAL A 460 -3.28 -37.03 -18.50
C VAL A 460 -2.62 -36.13 -17.47
N ALA A 461 -2.58 -34.83 -17.76
CA ALA A 461 -2.24 -33.83 -16.75
C ALA A 461 -3.23 -33.92 -15.59
N ASN A 462 -2.74 -34.10 -14.37
CA ASN A 462 -3.57 -34.21 -13.18
C ASN A 462 -3.78 -32.86 -12.45
N ASP A 463 -3.12 -31.80 -12.90
CA ASP A 463 -3.22 -30.44 -12.36
C ASP A 463 -3.50 -29.39 -13.46
N ASP A 464 -4.03 -28.23 -13.06
CA ASP A 464 -4.16 -27.08 -13.94
C ASP A 464 -2.81 -26.37 -14.05
N ASN A 465 -2.34 -26.10 -15.28
CA ASN A 465 -1.06 -25.43 -15.59
C ASN A 465 0.20 -26.33 -15.60
N VAL A 466 0.07 -27.61 -15.97
CA VAL A 466 1.20 -28.53 -16.18
C VAL A 466 2.10 -28.02 -17.32
N ARG A 467 3.37 -27.75 -16.99
CA ARG A 467 4.35 -27.16 -17.92
C ARG A 467 5.11 -28.23 -18.68
N VAL A 468 5.08 -28.14 -20.01
CA VAL A 468 5.96 -28.91 -20.90
C VAL A 468 7.24 -28.10 -21.10
N ARG A 469 8.38 -28.69 -20.75
CA ARG A 469 9.70 -28.05 -20.84
C ARG A 469 10.55 -28.60 -21.97
N ALA A 470 11.45 -27.80 -22.52
CA ALA A 470 12.31 -28.22 -23.62
C ALA A 470 13.36 -29.27 -23.22
N GLU A 471 13.70 -29.35 -21.93
CA GLU A 471 14.67 -30.28 -21.36
C GLU A 471 14.13 -30.82 -20.02
N ALA A 472 14.57 -32.02 -19.60
CA ALA A 472 14.27 -32.62 -18.31
C ALA A 472 15.00 -31.85 -17.18
N SER A 473 14.53 -30.66 -16.86
CA SER A 473 15.06 -29.80 -15.81
C SER A 473 14.06 -28.74 -15.41
N THR A 474 14.03 -28.38 -14.12
CA THR A 474 13.23 -27.26 -13.62
C THR A 474 13.72 -25.90 -14.16
N GLY A 475 14.99 -25.82 -14.58
CA GLY A 475 15.56 -24.65 -15.25
C GLY A 475 15.37 -24.61 -16.77
N GLY A 476 14.79 -25.66 -17.37
CA GLY A 476 14.57 -25.75 -18.82
C GLY A 476 13.49 -24.78 -19.30
N ASP A 477 13.67 -24.23 -20.50
CA ASP A 477 12.71 -23.31 -21.13
C ASP A 477 11.32 -23.95 -21.18
N ILE A 478 10.30 -23.22 -20.72
CA ILE A 478 8.91 -23.64 -20.80
C ILE A 478 8.44 -23.47 -22.24
N ILE A 479 8.04 -24.56 -22.87
CA ILE A 479 7.46 -24.54 -24.20
C ILE A 479 6.02 -24.03 -24.11
N GLU A 480 5.23 -24.64 -23.23
CA GLU A 480 3.82 -24.30 -23.03
C GLU A 480 3.31 -24.89 -21.71
N ALA A 481 2.18 -24.39 -21.22
CA ALA A 481 1.51 -24.91 -20.03
C ALA A 481 0.07 -25.29 -20.34
N PHE A 482 -0.39 -26.40 -19.79
CA PHE A 482 -1.65 -27.04 -20.15
C PHE A 482 -2.56 -27.22 -18.93
N PRO A 483 -3.89 -27.09 -19.10
CA PRO A 483 -4.85 -27.35 -18.01
C PRO A 483 -4.97 -28.85 -17.68
N SER A 484 -5.61 -29.14 -16.56
CA SER A 484 -5.88 -30.51 -16.12
C SER A 484 -6.71 -31.28 -17.14
N GLY A 485 -6.49 -32.58 -17.22
CA GLY A 485 -7.12 -33.49 -18.17
C GLY A 485 -6.55 -33.43 -19.59
N THR A 486 -5.50 -32.63 -19.84
CA THR A 486 -4.80 -32.63 -21.14
C THR A 486 -4.08 -33.95 -21.37
N GLU A 487 -4.31 -34.60 -22.51
CA GLU A 487 -3.70 -35.89 -22.85
C GLU A 487 -2.31 -35.72 -23.49
N PHE A 488 -1.35 -36.49 -22.99
CA PHE A 488 0.01 -36.61 -23.53
C PHE A 488 0.35 -38.06 -23.85
N VAL A 489 1.27 -38.27 -24.77
CA VAL A 489 1.86 -39.57 -25.07
C VAL A 489 3.31 -39.58 -24.59
N ILE A 490 3.70 -40.59 -23.81
CA ILE A 490 5.09 -40.80 -23.39
C ILE A 490 5.92 -41.20 -24.60
N THR A 491 7.01 -40.49 -24.89
CA THR A 491 7.83 -40.69 -26.11
C THR A 491 9.19 -41.32 -25.85
N GLY A 492 9.51 -41.67 -24.61
CA GLY A 492 10.79 -42.27 -24.24
C GLY A 492 10.89 -42.65 -22.77
N GLU A 493 12.08 -43.12 -22.37
CA GLU A 493 12.39 -43.49 -20.98
C GLU A 493 12.44 -42.24 -20.08
N PRO A 494 12.07 -42.36 -18.79
CA PRO A 494 12.15 -41.25 -17.87
C PRO A 494 13.60 -40.85 -17.54
N GLU A 495 13.80 -39.58 -17.24
CA GLU A 495 15.07 -38.99 -16.85
C GLU A 495 15.02 -38.41 -15.42
N GLU A 496 16.02 -38.74 -14.60
CA GLU A 496 16.17 -38.21 -13.25
C GLU A 496 16.96 -36.90 -13.27
N ALA A 497 16.30 -35.79 -12.95
CA ALA A 497 16.93 -34.47 -12.92
C ALA A 497 16.24 -33.54 -11.92
N ASP A 498 17.03 -32.71 -11.25
CA ASP A 498 16.56 -31.72 -10.26
C ASP A 498 15.70 -32.32 -9.14
N GLY A 499 15.88 -33.61 -8.84
CA GLY A 499 15.13 -34.33 -7.81
C GLY A 499 13.78 -34.88 -8.27
N PHE A 500 13.48 -34.80 -9.57
CA PHE A 500 12.24 -35.26 -10.17
C PHE A 500 12.50 -36.31 -11.26
N THR A 501 11.52 -37.20 -11.45
CA THR A 501 11.42 -38.09 -12.60
C THR A 501 10.70 -37.37 -13.74
N TRP A 502 11.41 -37.08 -14.83
CA TRP A 502 10.86 -36.40 -16.00
C TRP A 502 10.53 -37.39 -17.10
N TYR A 503 9.32 -37.35 -17.62
CA TYR A 503 8.94 -38.10 -18.81
C TYR A 503 9.00 -37.21 -20.06
N PRO A 504 9.64 -37.66 -21.14
CA PRO A 504 9.50 -37.02 -22.43
C PRO A 504 8.08 -37.29 -22.97
N VAL A 505 7.38 -36.22 -23.34
CA VAL A 505 5.99 -36.24 -23.76
C VAL A 505 5.78 -35.54 -25.09
N GLU A 506 4.76 -35.98 -25.82
CA GLU A 506 4.18 -35.31 -26.98
C GLU A 506 2.70 -35.06 -26.72
N LEU A 507 2.19 -33.87 -27.06
CA LEU A 507 0.77 -33.56 -26.90
C LEU A 507 -0.07 -34.43 -27.85
N ALA A 508 -1.06 -35.14 -27.31
CA ALA A 508 -1.80 -36.15 -28.09
C ALA A 508 -2.56 -35.57 -29.30
N ASP A 509 -3.01 -34.32 -29.20
CA ASP A 509 -3.76 -33.60 -30.25
C ASP A 509 -2.88 -32.71 -31.16
N ASP A 510 -1.60 -32.49 -30.82
CA ASP A 510 -0.65 -31.70 -31.62
C ASP A 510 0.80 -32.22 -31.46
N ASP A 511 1.27 -32.99 -32.44
CA ASP A 511 2.61 -33.59 -32.47
C ASP A 511 3.76 -32.57 -32.63
N SER A 512 3.44 -31.27 -32.79
CA SER A 512 4.44 -30.21 -32.81
C SER A 512 4.88 -29.74 -31.42
N ILE A 513 4.13 -30.12 -30.37
CA ILE A 513 4.47 -29.83 -28.98
C ILE A 513 5.08 -31.09 -28.33
N THR A 514 6.41 -31.10 -28.25
CA THR A 514 7.19 -32.15 -27.59
C THR A 514 8.07 -31.54 -26.51
N GLY A 515 8.18 -32.19 -25.35
CA GLY A 515 9.05 -31.74 -24.26
C GLY A 515 9.06 -32.71 -23.10
N PHE A 516 9.30 -32.22 -21.89
CA PHE A 516 9.39 -33.02 -20.67
C PHE A 516 8.41 -32.51 -19.62
N VAL A 517 7.77 -33.46 -18.91
CA VAL A 517 6.84 -33.21 -17.80
C VAL A 517 7.22 -34.11 -16.63
N VAL A 518 7.10 -33.60 -15.40
CA VAL A 518 7.40 -34.38 -14.18
C VAL A 518 6.31 -35.43 -13.95
N ALA A 519 6.73 -36.63 -13.57
CA ALA A 519 5.88 -37.80 -13.33
C ALA A 519 4.69 -37.50 -12.40
N ASP A 520 4.93 -36.74 -11.34
CA ASP A 520 3.93 -36.38 -10.32
C ASP A 520 2.74 -35.59 -10.89
N PHE A 521 2.89 -34.98 -12.06
CA PHE A 521 1.83 -34.24 -12.76
C PHE A 521 1.09 -35.07 -13.82
N LEU A 522 1.37 -36.38 -13.89
CA LEU A 522 0.84 -37.29 -14.89
C LEU A 522 0.11 -38.45 -14.21
N ASP A 523 -1.15 -38.64 -14.58
CA ASP A 523 -1.92 -39.83 -14.24
C ASP A 523 -2.08 -40.73 -15.48
N PRO A 524 -2.25 -42.05 -15.34
CA PRO A 524 -2.62 -42.91 -16.46
C PRO A 524 -3.96 -42.45 -17.07
N ALA A 525 -4.03 -42.36 -18.40
CA ALA A 525 -5.27 -42.01 -19.08
C ALA A 525 -6.36 -43.09 -18.84
N PRO A 526 -7.63 -42.70 -18.66
CA PRO A 526 -8.73 -43.59 -18.25
C PRO A 526 -9.19 -44.64 -19.27
#